data_AF-A0A6I9N0V5-F1
#
_entry.id   AF-A0A6I9N0V5-F1
#
_cell.length_a   1.000
_cell.length_b   1.000
_cell.length_c   1.000
_cell.angle_alpha   90.00
_cell.angle_beta   90.00
_cell.angle_gamma   90.00
#
_symmetry.space_group_name_H-M   'P 1'
#
loop_
_entity.id
_entity.type
_entity.pdbx_description
1 polymer ?
#
loop_
_entity_poly.entity_id
_entity_poly.type
_entity_poly.pdbx_seq_one_letter_code
_entity_poly.pdbx_strand_id
1 'polypeptide(L)'
;MDPDPSRPVERSIRTKLTDQLTPDHLEVHNESHMHAVPPGSESHFRVLVVSSQFEGLPLIKRHRLVNEALKEELSSCVHALAIQAKTPEQWGSNPSLAKSPPCLGGSRGDHTVEEKLKAGRE
;
A
#
# COMPACT_ATOMS: atom_id res chain seq x y z
N MET A 1 -7.64 19.29 10.48
CA MET A 1 -7.21 18.04 9.81
C MET A 1 -6.53 18.48 8.55
N ASP A 2 -5.30 18.94 8.73
CA ASP A 2 -4.64 19.87 7.84
C ASP A 2 -3.71 19.07 6.92
N PRO A 3 -3.93 19.04 5.60
CA PRO A 3 -2.93 18.52 4.69
C PRO A 3 -1.76 19.50 4.70
N ASP A 4 -0.64 19.08 5.29
CA ASP A 4 0.61 19.83 5.30
C ASP A 4 0.99 20.22 3.85
N PRO A 5 1.18 21.52 3.54
CA PRO A 5 1.45 21.99 2.17
C PRO A 5 2.82 21.56 1.63
N SER A 6 3.64 20.85 2.42
CA SER A 6 5.01 20.45 2.08
C SER A 6 5.11 19.03 1.51
N ARG A 7 3.98 18.34 1.22
CA ARG A 7 3.94 16.98 0.64
C ARG A 7 3.28 16.93 -0.74
N PRO A 8 3.95 17.43 -1.79
CA PRO A 8 3.37 17.50 -3.13
C PRO A 8 3.10 16.11 -3.73
N VAL A 9 3.96 15.12 -3.48
CA VAL A 9 3.82 13.76 -4.02
C VAL A 9 2.64 13.03 -3.40
N GLU A 10 2.49 13.08 -2.07
CA GLU A 10 1.34 12.48 -1.36
C GLU A 10 0.00 13.01 -1.91
N ARG A 11 -0.07 14.32 -2.15
CA ARG A 11 -1.26 14.98 -2.69
C ARG A 11 -1.53 14.55 -4.14
N SER A 12 -0.51 14.49 -4.98
CA SER A 12 -0.62 14.01 -6.36
C SER A 12 -1.16 12.58 -6.41
N ILE A 13 -0.59 11.69 -5.59
CA ILE A 13 -1.03 10.29 -5.47
C ILE A 13 -2.50 10.23 -5.07
N ARG A 14 -2.88 10.98 -4.03
CA ARG A 14 -4.28 10.99 -3.55
C ARG A 14 -5.23 11.43 -4.65
N THR A 15 -4.93 12.55 -5.32
CA THR A 15 -5.78 13.09 -6.39
C THR A 15 -5.91 12.12 -7.56
N LYS A 16 -4.80 11.54 -8.07
CA LYS A 16 -4.83 10.59 -9.20
C LYS A 16 -5.62 9.32 -8.86
N LEU A 17 -5.43 8.76 -7.67
CA LEU A 17 -6.17 7.58 -7.23
C LEU A 17 -7.65 7.87 -7.02
N THR A 18 -8.00 9.03 -6.47
CA THR A 18 -9.40 9.44 -6.32
C THR A 18 -10.08 9.60 -7.68
N ASP A 19 -9.41 10.23 -8.64
CA ASP A 19 -9.95 10.50 -9.97
C ASP A 19 -10.13 9.21 -10.80
N GLN A 20 -9.12 8.33 -10.83
CA GLN A 20 -9.16 7.13 -11.68
C GLN A 20 -9.92 5.96 -11.05
N LEU A 21 -9.79 5.76 -9.73
CA LEU A 21 -10.29 4.55 -9.06
C LEU A 21 -11.58 4.78 -8.27
N THR A 22 -12.01 6.03 -8.13
CA THR A 22 -13.21 6.45 -7.39
C THR A 22 -13.43 5.65 -6.11
N PRO A 23 -12.41 5.53 -5.24
CA PRO A 23 -12.48 4.69 -4.06
C PRO A 23 -13.46 5.26 -3.04
N ASP A 24 -14.15 4.35 -2.35
CA ASP A 24 -15.00 4.67 -1.20
C ASP A 24 -14.12 5.09 0.00
N HIS A 25 -12.95 4.45 0.14
CA HIS A 25 -11.97 4.78 1.19
C HIS A 25 -10.55 4.80 0.62
N LEU A 26 -9.80 5.87 0.90
CA LEU A 26 -8.43 6.08 0.42
C LEU A 26 -7.54 6.62 1.54
N GLU A 27 -6.45 5.92 1.81
CA GLU A 27 -5.42 6.35 2.76
C GLU A 27 -4.05 6.29 2.11
N VAL A 28 -3.30 7.38 2.23
CA VAL A 28 -1.92 7.51 1.73
C VAL A 28 -1.03 7.86 2.91
N HIS A 29 0.00 7.06 3.15
CA HIS A 29 0.95 7.23 4.25
C HIS A 29 2.38 7.23 3.71
N ASN A 30 3.15 8.27 4.05
CA ASN A 30 4.58 8.31 3.77
C ASN A 30 5.36 7.55 4.87
N GLU A 31 5.99 6.43 4.50
CA GLU A 31 6.79 5.60 5.41
C GLU A 31 8.30 5.81 5.23
N SER A 32 8.71 6.84 4.47
CA SER A 32 10.13 7.09 4.16
C SER A 32 10.97 7.35 5.42
N HIS A 33 10.39 7.92 6.49
CA HIS A 33 11.07 8.12 7.77
C HIS A 33 11.48 6.83 8.49
N MET A 34 10.93 5.67 8.11
CA MET A 34 11.25 4.36 8.72
C MET A 34 12.41 3.65 8.02
N HIS A 35 12.97 4.23 6.95
CA HIS A 35 14.09 3.68 6.19
C HIS A 35 15.32 4.58 6.31
N ALA A 36 16.52 3.99 6.11
CA ALA A 36 17.79 4.71 6.07
C ALA A 36 17.93 5.53 4.77
N VAL A 37 16.95 6.39 4.51
CA VAL A 37 16.92 7.36 3.41
C VAL A 37 17.15 8.75 3.98
N PRO A 38 17.77 9.67 3.21
CA PRO A 38 18.04 11.01 3.70
C PRO A 38 16.74 11.72 4.13
N PRO A 39 16.77 12.52 5.22
CA PRO A 39 15.60 13.23 5.72
C PRO A 39 14.98 14.11 4.61
N GLY A 40 13.68 13.95 4.39
CA GLY A 40 12.95 14.59 3.29
C GLY A 40 12.82 13.77 2.01
N SER A 41 13.33 12.53 1.98
CA SER A 41 13.09 11.63 0.85
C SER A 41 11.65 11.13 0.86
N GLU A 42 10.94 11.34 -0.24
CA GLU A 42 9.61 10.78 -0.51
C GLU A 42 9.75 9.49 -1.33
N SER A 43 10.42 8.49 -0.75
CA SER A 43 10.82 7.28 -1.49
C SER A 43 9.94 6.06 -1.20
N HIS A 44 9.37 5.96 0.00
CA HIS A 44 8.53 4.85 0.41
C HIS A 44 7.13 5.33 0.79
N PHE A 45 6.13 4.85 0.07
CA PHE A 45 4.73 5.15 0.31
C PHE A 45 3.92 3.90 0.56
N ARG A 46 2.93 3.98 1.44
CA ARG A 46 1.84 3.00 1.56
C ARG A 46 0.55 3.65 1.10
N VAL A 47 -0.18 2.95 0.24
CA VAL A 47 -1.54 3.33 -0.18
C VAL A 47 -2.51 2.19 0.13
N LEU A 48 -3.59 2.53 0.81
CA LEU A 48 -4.75 1.68 0.94
C LEU A 48 -5.87 2.29 0.12
N VAL A 49 -6.41 1.49 -0.79
CA VAL A 49 -7.49 1.88 -1.67
C VAL A 49 -8.61 0.85 -1.56
N VAL A 50 -9.80 1.33 -1.21
CA VAL A 50 -11.01 0.53 -1.11
C VAL A 50 -11.95 0.98 -2.22
N SER A 51 -12.19 0.11 -3.19
CA SER A 51 -13.06 0.43 -4.33
C SER A 51 -13.79 -0.81 -4.81
N SER A 52 -15.05 -0.63 -5.22
CA SER A 52 -15.84 -1.68 -5.88
C SER A 52 -15.25 -2.08 -7.23
N GLN A 53 -14.42 -1.24 -7.84
CA GLN A 53 -13.72 -1.58 -9.09
C GLN A 53 -12.78 -2.79 -8.96
N PHE A 54 -12.39 -3.15 -7.73
CA PHE A 54 -11.53 -4.31 -7.48
C PHE A 54 -12.31 -5.62 -7.34
N GLU A 55 -13.64 -5.56 -7.31
CA GLU A 55 -14.50 -6.73 -7.24
C GLU A 55 -14.32 -7.61 -8.48
N GLY A 56 -14.18 -8.92 -8.27
CA GLY A 56 -13.88 -9.87 -9.36
C GLY A 56 -12.48 -9.77 -9.97
N LEU A 57 -11.65 -8.79 -9.59
CA LEU A 57 -10.28 -8.67 -10.09
C LEU A 57 -9.26 -9.39 -9.21
N PRO A 58 -8.29 -10.13 -9.80
CA PRO A 58 -7.18 -10.71 -9.06
C PRO A 58 -6.25 -9.62 -8.53
N LEU A 59 -5.58 -9.91 -7.41
CA LEU A 59 -4.70 -8.97 -6.69
C LEU A 59 -3.67 -8.30 -7.60
N ILE A 60 -3.04 -9.06 -8.51
CA ILE A 60 -2.07 -8.52 -9.46
C ILE A 60 -2.67 -7.48 -10.42
N LYS A 61 -3.93 -7.66 -10.86
CA LYS A 61 -4.60 -6.66 -11.72
C LYS A 61 -4.92 -5.40 -10.93
N ARG A 62 -5.35 -5.53 -9.66
CA ARG A 62 -5.58 -4.38 -8.79
C ARG A 62 -4.29 -3.56 -8.60
N HIS A 63 -3.17 -4.23 -8.35
CA HIS A 63 -1.87 -3.57 -8.21
C HIS A 63 -1.44 -2.91 -9.53
N ARG A 64 -1.69 -3.56 -10.67
CA ARG A 64 -1.44 -2.96 -12.00
C ARG A 64 -2.22 -1.67 -12.19
N LEU A 65 -3.52 -1.64 -11.90
CA LEU A 65 -4.35 -0.44 -12.03
C LEU A 65 -3.80 0.72 -11.20
N VAL A 66 -3.43 0.45 -9.94
CA VAL A 66 -2.84 1.47 -9.05
C VAL A 66 -1.49 1.94 -9.57
N ASN A 67 -0.63 1.01 -10.00
CA ASN A 67 0.68 1.35 -10.58
C ASN A 67 0.55 2.14 -11.88
N GLU A 68 -0.43 1.84 -12.72
CA GLU A 68 -0.70 2.57 -13.96
C GLU A 68 -1.18 3.98 -13.66
N ALA A 69 -2.08 4.13 -12.68
CA ALA A 69 -2.54 5.45 -12.23
C ALA A 69 -1.40 6.32 -11.68
N LEU A 70 -0.40 5.70 -11.07
CA LEU A 70 0.74 6.37 -10.42
C LEU A 70 2.06 6.27 -11.20
N LYS A 71 2.00 5.83 -12.45
CA LYS A 71 3.20 5.52 -13.25
C LYS A 71 4.16 6.71 -13.36
N GLU A 72 3.62 7.92 -13.49
CA GLU A 72 4.40 9.15 -13.56
C GLU A 72 5.15 9.43 -12.25
N GLU A 73 4.47 9.31 -11.11
CA GLU A 73 5.06 9.55 -9.78
C GLU A 73 6.11 8.47 -9.43
N LEU A 74 5.82 7.21 -9.77
CA LEU A 74 6.73 6.06 -9.62
C LEU A 74 7.98 6.19 -10.49
N SER A 75 7.89 6.86 -11.63
CA SER A 75 9.05 7.07 -12.51
C SER A 75 9.89 8.28 -12.09
N SER A 76 9.33 9.20 -11.30
CA SER A 76 9.99 10.47 -10.95
C SER A 76 10.62 10.44 -9.56
N CYS A 77 9.85 10.07 -8.53
CA CYS A 77 10.23 10.34 -7.14
C CYS A 77 10.07 9.14 -6.21
N VAL A 78 9.11 8.25 -6.47
CA VAL A 78 8.76 7.13 -5.57
C VAL A 78 9.62 5.90 -5.90
N HIS A 79 10.41 5.41 -4.94
CA HIS A 79 11.20 4.17 -5.08
C HIS A 79 10.36 2.91 -4.85
N ALA A 80 9.48 2.93 -3.84
CA ALA A 80 8.67 1.78 -3.46
C ALA A 80 7.29 2.22 -2.99
N LEU A 81 6.27 1.49 -3.46
CA LEU A 81 4.87 1.71 -3.11
C LEU A 81 4.25 0.42 -2.61
N ALA A 82 3.82 0.41 -1.35
CA ALA A 82 3.03 -0.67 -0.76
C ALA A 82 1.55 -0.44 -1.07
N ILE A 83 0.97 -1.28 -1.92
CA ILE A 83 -0.42 -1.17 -2.34
C ILE A 83 -1.29 -2.17 -1.57
N GLN A 84 -2.36 -1.67 -0.96
CA GLN A 84 -3.41 -2.48 -0.36
C GLN A 84 -4.73 -2.18 -1.07
N ALA A 85 -5.08 -2.98 -2.06
CA ALA A 85 -6.33 -2.85 -2.82
C ALA A 85 -7.40 -3.83 -2.31
N LYS A 86 -8.37 -3.32 -1.55
CA LYS A 86 -9.47 -4.09 -0.95
C LYS A 86 -10.81 -3.71 -1.61
N THR A 87 -11.76 -4.62 -1.61
CA THR A 87 -13.16 -4.27 -1.94
C THR A 87 -13.86 -3.68 -0.69
N PRO A 88 -14.93 -2.89 -0.85
CA PRO A 88 -15.71 -2.40 0.28
C PRO A 88 -16.21 -3.53 1.19
N GLU A 89 -16.59 -4.69 0.64
CA GLU A 89 -16.96 -5.88 1.45
C GLU A 89 -15.78 -6.40 2.31
N GLN A 90 -14.58 -6.46 1.72
CA GLN A 90 -13.36 -6.88 2.44
C GLN A 90 -12.98 -5.87 3.53
N TRP A 91 -13.18 -4.58 3.27
CA TRP A 91 -12.93 -3.51 4.24
C TRP A 91 -13.93 -3.55 5.39
N GLY A 92 -15.22 -3.70 5.11
CA GLY A 92 -16.25 -3.81 6.14
C GLY A 92 -16.04 -5.00 7.09
N SER A 93 -15.48 -6.10 6.58
CA SER A 93 -15.18 -7.29 7.39
C SER A 93 -13.90 -7.15 8.23
N ASN A 94 -12.89 -6.39 7.76
CA ASN A 94 -11.65 -6.16 8.50
C ASN A 94 -11.00 -4.82 8.08
N PRO A 95 -11.39 -3.70 8.74
CA PRO A 95 -10.91 -2.36 8.40
C PRO A 95 -9.49 -2.08 8.91
N SER A 96 -8.68 -3.10 9.19
CA SER A 96 -7.30 -2.90 9.60
C SER A 96 -6.38 -2.66 8.40
N LEU A 97 -5.72 -1.50 8.42
CA LEU A 97 -4.45 -1.29 7.75
C LEU A 97 -3.43 -2.20 8.41
N ALA A 98 -3.06 -3.31 7.75
CA ALA A 98 -1.92 -4.10 8.18
C ALA A 98 -0.68 -3.19 8.14
N LYS A 99 -0.19 -2.81 9.32
CA LYS A 99 1.02 -1.99 9.47
C LYS A 99 2.18 -2.70 8.76
N SER A 100 3.10 -1.93 8.17
CA SER A 100 4.30 -2.49 7.55
C SER A 100 5.00 -3.34 8.60
N PRO A 101 5.35 -4.59 8.28
CA PRO A 101 6.18 -5.36 9.20
C PRO A 101 7.43 -4.52 9.50
N PRO A 102 7.83 -4.41 10.77
CA PRO A 102 9.02 -3.64 11.11
C PRO A 102 10.19 -4.18 10.31
N CYS A 103 10.87 -3.28 9.60
CA CYS A 103 12.09 -3.57 8.85
C CYS A 103 13.10 -4.26 9.78
N LEU A 104 13.20 -5.59 9.69
CA LEU A 104 14.30 -6.36 10.25
C LEU A 104 15.50 -6.16 9.32
N GLY A 105 16.29 -5.11 9.59
CA GLY A 105 17.58 -4.89 8.94
C GLY A 105 18.41 -6.17 8.98
N GLY A 106 18.85 -6.61 7.80
CA GLY A 106 19.45 -7.92 7.60
C GLY A 106 20.65 -8.19 8.50
N SER A 107 20.59 -9.30 9.22
CA SER A 107 21.76 -10.04 9.70
C SER A 107 21.41 -11.53 9.70
N ARG A 108 21.91 -12.24 8.68
CA ARG A 108 22.17 -13.69 8.58
C ARG A 108 21.23 -14.65 9.32
N GLY A 109 20.52 -15.50 8.58
CA GLY A 109 20.06 -16.80 9.09
C GLY A 109 18.79 -17.31 8.43
N ASP A 110 18.90 -18.49 7.82
CA ASP A 110 17.85 -19.32 7.24
C ASP A 110 16.83 -19.84 8.28
N HIS A 111 15.70 -20.39 7.78
CA HIS A 111 14.55 -21.02 8.46
C HIS A 111 13.55 -20.05 9.11
N THR A 112 12.27 -20.00 8.72
CA THR A 112 11.34 -21.12 8.86
C THR A 112 10.20 -21.04 7.84
N VAL A 113 10.10 -22.07 7.01
CA VAL A 113 8.86 -22.51 6.37
C VAL A 113 8.22 -23.58 7.25
N GLU A 114 7.40 -23.18 8.23
CA GLU A 114 6.50 -24.10 8.92
C GLU A 114 5.07 -23.63 8.65
N GLU A 115 4.45 -24.10 7.59
CA GLU A 115 3.85 -25.44 7.46
C GLU A 115 2.39 -25.40 7.91
N LYS A 116 1.57 -25.30 6.88
CA LYS A 116 0.14 -25.48 6.83
C LYS A 116 -0.11 -26.98 6.79
N LEU A 117 -0.42 -27.63 7.91
CA LEU A 117 -0.94 -29.00 7.92
C LEU A 117 -1.92 -29.25 9.09
N LYS A 118 -3.11 -29.75 8.73
CA LYS A 118 -4.21 -30.39 9.52
C LYS A 118 -5.04 -29.48 10.45
N ALA A 119 -6.34 -29.25 10.25
CA ALA A 119 -7.46 -30.11 9.81
C ALA A 119 -7.70 -31.35 10.67
N GLY A 120 -8.87 -31.37 11.33
CA GLY A 120 -9.60 -32.57 11.77
C GLY A 120 -9.26 -33.03 13.19
N ARG A 121 -10.19 -32.89 14.14
CA ARG A 121 -11.28 -33.83 14.49
C ARG A 121 -10.77 -35.00 15.34
N GLU A 122 -11.42 -35.10 16.51
CA GLU A 122 -11.60 -36.27 17.38
C GLU A 122 -10.51 -36.56 18.42
#